data_AF-A0A1Y1Q3B3-F1
#
_entry.id   AF-A0A1Y1Q3B3-F1
#
_cell.length_a   1.000
_cell.length_b   1.000
_cell.length_c   1.000
_cell.angle_alpha   90.00
_cell.angle_beta   90.00
_cell.angle_gamma   90.00
#
_symmetry.space_group_name_H-M   'P 1'
#
loop_
_entity.id
_entity.type
_entity.pdbx_description
1 polymer ?
#
loop_
_entity_poly.entity_id
_entity_poly.type
_entity_poly.pdbx_seq_one_letter_code
_entity_poly.pdbx_strand_id
1 'polypeptide(L)'
;MGTNLIEEAYLCGPMSKAWFKQEGKFHILSLDEDDQERIQVSPARAGDIGLLLDGCLEVTEVTEEIKGSENPREQLATLLRSRRHVYDALAFTLNGLNPKLKEKTRTSGIKLAEKLCHTDEVYTFVQQRLLSRPLAKGMDIQKAIELSKESPRMAQLYQNVQALDAAWRAIVPKLEENQQRQEEWLNYLTESKILANWVVAVLAKDNSKLETMKRDCTREGSSFPKTLQLVNQLRQHFSHPETNTSVTPIQMSDIVVTPPKLVFIDAPNDDMEAVKRVQELLNRKGMVFFPPVTTSLGMRHFFKEMEDNLQKCDSVFIPLKKEVPESWLHEHIRHYTSAQTRRRNVSPLQVKIYNPSKRHLNMPQERDLKITQCSNLTECFLI
;
A
#
# COMPACT_ATOMS: atom_id res chain seq x y z
N MET A 1 -18.18 -36.51 -21.40
CA MET A 1 -18.60 -35.19 -20.89
C MET A 1 -17.58 -34.80 -19.84
N GLY A 2 -16.69 -33.85 -20.14
CA GLY A 2 -15.72 -33.36 -19.15
C GLY A 2 -16.48 -32.68 -18.02
N THR A 3 -16.10 -32.96 -16.78
CA THR A 3 -16.72 -32.34 -15.62
C THR A 3 -16.43 -30.85 -15.64
N ASN A 4 -17.46 -30.01 -15.82
CA ASN A 4 -17.38 -28.55 -15.63
C ASN A 4 -17.18 -28.16 -14.16
N LEU A 5 -16.69 -29.08 -13.32
CA LEU A 5 -16.55 -28.88 -11.90
C LEU A 5 -15.34 -27.97 -11.65
N ILE A 6 -15.62 -26.79 -11.10
CA ILE A 6 -14.61 -25.91 -10.54
C ILE A 6 -14.40 -26.33 -9.08
N GLU A 7 -13.17 -26.71 -8.75
CA GLU A 7 -12.76 -27.17 -7.41
C GLU A 7 -12.61 -26.00 -6.44
N GLU A 8 -12.03 -24.90 -6.91
CA GLU A 8 -11.69 -23.70 -6.15
C GLU A 8 -11.86 -22.49 -7.07
N ALA A 9 -12.39 -21.36 -6.56
CA ALA A 9 -12.51 -20.13 -7.33
C ALA A 9 -12.30 -18.87 -6.49
N TYR A 10 -11.62 -17.89 -7.07
CA TYR A 10 -11.26 -16.65 -6.42
C TYR A 10 -11.44 -15.46 -7.36
N LEU A 11 -11.86 -14.33 -6.79
CA LEU A 11 -11.99 -13.04 -7.47
C LEU A 11 -10.92 -12.07 -6.98
N CYS A 12 -10.26 -11.39 -7.91
CA CYS A 12 -9.52 -10.16 -7.66
C CYS A 12 -10.21 -8.99 -8.35
N GLY A 13 -11.02 -8.27 -7.57
CA GLY A 13 -11.80 -7.12 -8.05
C GLY A 13 -10.96 -5.99 -8.65
N PRO A 14 -9.87 -5.52 -7.99
CA PRO A 14 -9.05 -4.42 -8.52
C PRO A 14 -8.44 -4.71 -9.90
N MET A 15 -8.08 -5.96 -10.17
CA MET A 15 -7.50 -6.36 -11.45
C MET A 15 -8.55 -6.82 -12.47
N SER A 16 -9.83 -6.89 -12.09
CA SER A 16 -10.89 -7.46 -12.93
C SER A 16 -10.53 -8.86 -13.46
N LYS A 17 -9.94 -9.69 -12.60
CA LYS A 17 -9.58 -11.08 -12.90
C LYS A 17 -10.18 -12.04 -11.89
N ALA A 18 -10.46 -13.24 -12.35
CA ALA A 18 -10.73 -14.39 -11.49
C ALA A 18 -9.73 -15.49 -11.82
N TRP A 19 -9.40 -16.34 -10.85
CA TRP A 19 -8.74 -17.60 -11.13
C TRP A 19 -9.48 -18.73 -10.45
N PHE A 20 -9.38 -19.91 -11.07
CA PHE A 20 -10.10 -21.07 -10.61
C PHE A 20 -9.33 -22.33 -10.96
N LYS A 21 -9.59 -23.39 -10.19
CA LYS A 21 -8.98 -24.70 -10.37
C LYS A 21 -10.01 -25.65 -10.96
N GLN A 22 -9.65 -26.30 -12.06
CA GLN A 22 -10.48 -27.28 -12.74
C GLN A 22 -9.59 -28.44 -13.17
N GLU A 23 -9.96 -29.66 -12.78
CA GLU A 23 -9.21 -30.89 -13.08
C GLU A 23 -7.73 -30.78 -12.63
N GLY A 24 -7.52 -30.26 -11.42
CA GLY A 24 -6.19 -30.05 -10.84
C GLY A 24 -5.35 -28.94 -11.50
N LYS A 25 -5.88 -28.18 -12.47
CA LYS A 25 -5.15 -27.11 -13.17
C LYS A 25 -5.76 -25.74 -12.91
N PHE A 26 -4.90 -24.75 -12.69
CA PHE A 26 -5.32 -23.36 -12.54
C PHE A 26 -5.56 -22.67 -13.88
N HIS A 27 -6.61 -21.87 -13.92
CA HIS A 27 -7.04 -21.09 -15.06
C HIS A 27 -7.32 -19.66 -14.61
N ILE A 28 -7.10 -18.70 -15.51
CA ILE A 28 -7.41 -17.29 -15.31
C ILE A 28 -8.57 -16.93 -16.23
N LEU A 29 -9.59 -16.34 -15.64
CA LEU A 29 -10.71 -15.70 -16.32
C LEU A 29 -10.51 -14.19 -16.29
N SER A 30 -10.59 -13.56 -17.46
CA SER A 30 -10.57 -12.11 -17.62
C SER A 30 -11.78 -11.67 -18.45
N LEU A 31 -12.29 -10.48 -18.16
CA LEU A 31 -13.30 -9.81 -18.99
C LEU A 31 -12.55 -9.04 -20.08
N ASP A 32 -12.99 -9.14 -21.33
CA ASP A 32 -12.42 -8.32 -22.41
C ASP A 32 -12.61 -6.83 -22.10
N GLU A 33 -11.61 -6.01 -22.44
CA GLU A 33 -11.63 -4.57 -22.16
C GLU A 33 -12.58 -3.84 -23.12
N ASP A 34 -12.66 -4.31 -24.36
CA ASP A 34 -13.48 -3.72 -25.42
C ASP A 34 -14.91 -4.30 -25.45
N ASP A 35 -15.07 -5.55 -25.03
CA ASP A 35 -16.36 -6.26 -25.01
C ASP A 35 -16.58 -7.00 -23.69
N GLN A 36 -17.14 -6.31 -22.70
CA GLN A 36 -17.31 -6.83 -21.34
C GLN A 36 -18.22 -8.08 -21.23
N GLU A 37 -18.92 -8.44 -22.31
CA GLU A 37 -19.68 -9.69 -22.39
C GLU A 37 -18.77 -10.88 -22.72
N ARG A 38 -17.65 -10.65 -23.39
CA ARG A 38 -16.72 -11.69 -23.82
C ARG A 38 -15.83 -12.16 -22.66
N ILE A 39 -15.96 -13.44 -22.33
CA ILE A 39 -15.15 -14.12 -21.33
C ILE A 39 -13.89 -14.70 -22.00
N GLN A 40 -12.72 -14.33 -21.49
CA GLN A 40 -11.45 -14.94 -21.88
C GLN A 40 -10.96 -15.87 -20.77
N VAL A 41 -10.79 -17.15 -21.08
CA VAL A 41 -10.22 -18.14 -20.16
C VAL A 41 -8.90 -18.63 -20.72
N SER A 42 -7.85 -18.57 -19.90
CA SER A 42 -6.51 -19.04 -20.26
C SER A 42 -5.93 -19.93 -19.15
N PRO A 43 -5.13 -20.95 -19.48
CA PRO A 43 -4.37 -21.69 -18.47
C PRO A 43 -3.43 -20.75 -17.72
N ALA A 44 -3.39 -20.85 -16.39
CA ALA A 44 -2.44 -20.09 -15.59
C ALA A 44 -1.01 -20.59 -15.85
N ARG A 45 -0.08 -19.68 -16.09
CA ARG A 45 1.34 -19.99 -16.22
C ARG A 45 2.00 -20.05 -14.85
N ALA A 46 3.19 -20.65 -14.80
CA ALA A 46 4.01 -20.63 -13.61
C ALA A 46 4.29 -19.18 -13.18
N GLY A 47 3.89 -18.84 -11.95
CA GLY A 47 4.04 -17.50 -11.39
C GLY A 47 2.83 -16.58 -11.56
N ASP A 48 1.86 -16.87 -12.43
CA ASP A 48 0.70 -15.98 -12.62
C ASP A 48 -0.13 -15.84 -11.33
N ILE A 49 -0.35 -16.96 -10.62
CA ILE A 49 -1.07 -16.94 -9.34
C ILE A 49 -0.27 -16.19 -8.27
N GLY A 50 1.06 -16.37 -8.24
CA GLY A 50 1.93 -15.61 -7.32
C GLY A 50 1.83 -14.11 -7.59
N LEU A 51 1.91 -13.69 -8.85
CA LEU A 51 1.74 -12.29 -9.25
C LEU A 51 0.36 -11.73 -8.91
N LEU A 52 -0.70 -12.55 -9.01
CA LEU A 52 -2.04 -12.15 -8.60
C LEU A 52 -2.12 -12.00 -7.07
N LEU A 53 -1.54 -12.90 -6.30
CA LEU A 53 -1.54 -12.79 -4.83
C LEU A 53 -0.66 -11.63 -4.34
N ASP A 54 0.49 -11.41 -4.97
CA ASP A 54 1.40 -10.31 -4.64
C ASP A 54 0.87 -8.95 -5.10
N GLY A 55 0.15 -8.94 -6.23
CA GLY A 55 -0.40 -7.72 -6.86
C GLY A 55 -1.81 -7.36 -6.39
N CYS A 56 -2.59 -8.32 -5.91
CA CYS A 56 -3.93 -8.10 -5.38
C CYS A 56 -3.88 -8.00 -3.86
N LEU A 57 -4.14 -6.81 -3.34
CA LEU A 57 -4.37 -6.61 -1.91
C LEU A 57 -5.68 -7.27 -1.43
N GLU A 58 -6.58 -7.65 -2.35
CA GLU A 58 -7.90 -8.19 -2.01
C GLU A 58 -8.29 -9.34 -2.92
N VAL A 59 -8.46 -10.50 -2.29
CA VAL A 59 -8.90 -11.74 -2.91
C VAL A 59 -10.13 -12.22 -2.17
N THR A 60 -11.19 -12.58 -2.90
CA THR A 60 -12.40 -13.17 -2.33
C THR A 60 -12.57 -14.56 -2.89
N GLU A 61 -12.59 -15.57 -2.03
CA GLU A 61 -13.01 -16.91 -2.40
C GLU A 61 -14.51 -16.91 -2.71
N VAL A 62 -14.91 -17.50 -3.84
CA VAL A 62 -16.30 -17.58 -4.31
C VAL A 62 -16.71 -18.99 -4.73
N THR A 63 -15.98 -20.00 -4.23
CA THR A 63 -16.14 -21.41 -4.61
C THR A 63 -17.56 -21.89 -4.35
N GLU A 64 -18.14 -21.57 -3.19
CA GLU A 64 -19.48 -22.04 -2.81
C GLU A 64 -20.59 -21.32 -3.60
N GLU A 65 -20.40 -20.05 -3.96
CA GLU A 65 -21.37 -19.27 -4.73
C GLU A 65 -21.57 -19.83 -6.13
N ILE A 66 -20.54 -20.40 -6.74
CA ILE A 66 -20.59 -20.97 -8.09
C ILE A 66 -20.84 -22.48 -8.10
N LYS A 67 -20.86 -23.11 -6.92
CA LYS A 67 -21.00 -24.56 -6.78
C LYS A 67 -22.40 -25.00 -7.18
N GLY A 68 -22.48 -26.04 -8.01
CA GLY A 68 -23.76 -26.55 -8.52
C GLY A 68 -24.36 -25.73 -9.67
N SER A 69 -23.68 -24.68 -10.13
CA SER A 69 -24.06 -23.95 -11.32
C SER A 69 -23.99 -24.82 -12.58
N GLU A 70 -24.96 -24.69 -13.48
CA GLU A 70 -24.89 -25.32 -14.81
C GLU A 70 -23.75 -24.74 -15.65
N ASN A 71 -23.41 -23.45 -15.44
CA ASN A 71 -22.32 -22.76 -16.10
C ASN A 71 -21.49 -21.94 -15.10
N PRO A 72 -20.60 -22.60 -14.34
CA PRO A 72 -19.87 -21.95 -13.26
C PRO A 72 -18.90 -20.88 -13.76
N ARG A 73 -18.46 -20.94 -15.04
CA ARG A 73 -17.61 -19.90 -15.66
C ARG A 73 -18.40 -18.62 -15.94
N GLU A 74 -19.62 -18.72 -16.46
CA GLU A 74 -20.48 -17.56 -16.66
C GLU A 74 -20.90 -16.94 -15.33
N GLN A 75 -21.19 -17.77 -14.32
CA GLN A 75 -21.48 -17.28 -12.98
C GLN A 75 -20.27 -16.55 -12.37
N LEU A 76 -19.07 -17.11 -12.54
CA LEU A 76 -17.83 -16.46 -12.12
C LEU A 76 -17.62 -15.12 -12.84
N ALA A 77 -17.88 -15.06 -14.15
CA ALA A 77 -17.82 -13.81 -14.91
C ALA A 77 -18.85 -12.78 -14.43
N THR A 78 -20.06 -13.21 -14.07
CA THR A 78 -21.12 -12.35 -13.51
C THR A 78 -20.69 -11.76 -12.17
N LEU A 79 -20.15 -12.58 -11.26
CA LEU A 79 -19.61 -12.12 -9.99
C LEU A 79 -18.44 -11.14 -10.21
N LEU A 80 -17.57 -11.44 -11.18
CA LEU A 80 -16.44 -10.57 -11.53
C LEU A 80 -16.89 -9.23 -12.09
N ARG A 81 -17.91 -9.18 -12.96
CA ARG A 81 -18.51 -7.94 -13.48
C ARG A 81 -19.07 -7.10 -12.33
N SER A 82 -19.81 -7.71 -11.41
CA SER A 82 -20.32 -7.04 -10.21
C SER A 82 -19.18 -6.46 -9.35
N ARG A 83 -18.11 -7.23 -9.13
CA ARG A 83 -16.93 -6.74 -8.39
C ARG A 83 -16.21 -5.61 -9.12
N ARG A 84 -15.98 -5.74 -10.43
CA ARG A 84 -15.38 -4.67 -11.23
C ARG A 84 -16.17 -3.37 -11.10
N HIS A 85 -17.50 -3.44 -11.16
CA HIS A 85 -18.37 -2.28 -11.05
C HIS A 85 -18.14 -1.49 -9.74
N VAL A 86 -18.02 -2.16 -8.59
CA VAL A 86 -17.76 -1.47 -7.32
C VAL A 86 -16.34 -0.87 -7.25
N TYR A 87 -15.37 -1.49 -7.91
CA TYR A 87 -13.99 -1.00 -7.97
C TYR A 87 -13.82 0.16 -8.95
N ASP A 88 -14.54 0.16 -10.08
CA ASP A 88 -14.60 1.29 -10.99
C ASP A 88 -15.19 2.51 -10.28
N ALA A 89 -16.26 2.32 -9.50
CA ALA A 89 -16.84 3.38 -8.67
C ALA A 89 -15.79 3.96 -7.72
N LEU A 90 -15.06 3.11 -6.99
CA LEU A 90 -13.97 3.52 -6.10
C LEU A 90 -12.86 4.27 -6.84
N ALA A 91 -12.41 3.77 -7.99
CA ALA A 91 -11.36 4.39 -8.79
C ALA A 91 -11.76 5.79 -9.28
N PHE A 92 -13.00 5.96 -9.76
CA PHE A 92 -13.52 7.26 -10.15
C PHE A 92 -13.69 8.22 -8.98
N THR A 93 -14.07 7.74 -7.79
CA THR A 93 -14.07 8.56 -6.57
C THR A 93 -12.65 9.01 -6.20
N LEU A 94 -11.66 8.11 -6.28
CA LEU A 94 -10.26 8.45 -6.00
C LEU A 94 -9.68 9.47 -7.01
N ASN A 95 -10.12 9.45 -8.27
CA ASN A 95 -9.76 10.47 -9.24
C ASN A 95 -10.19 11.87 -8.81
N GLY A 96 -11.34 12.00 -8.12
CA GLY A 96 -11.79 13.27 -7.56
C GLY A 96 -10.81 13.86 -6.55
N LEU A 97 -10.08 13.03 -5.81
CA LEU A 97 -9.12 13.40 -4.77
C LEU A 97 -7.70 13.65 -5.30
N ASN A 98 -7.39 13.28 -6.54
CA ASN A 98 -6.03 13.31 -7.07
C ASN A 98 -5.69 14.69 -7.69
N PRO A 99 -4.80 15.50 -7.06
CA PRO A 99 -4.46 16.83 -7.59
C PRO A 99 -3.59 16.79 -8.86
N LYS A 100 -3.01 15.63 -9.22
CA LYS A 100 -2.24 15.48 -10.46
C LYS A 100 -3.13 15.43 -11.70
N LEU A 101 -4.43 15.18 -11.52
CA LEU A 101 -5.40 15.18 -12.61
C LEU A 101 -5.93 16.60 -12.84
N LYS A 102 -6.16 16.93 -14.11
CA LYS A 102 -6.80 18.20 -14.49
C LYS A 102 -8.20 18.28 -13.88
N GLU A 103 -8.63 19.49 -13.53
CA GLU A 103 -9.95 19.75 -12.93
C GLU A 103 -11.09 19.09 -13.73
N LYS A 104 -11.10 19.24 -15.06
CA LYS A 104 -12.08 18.61 -15.94
C LYS A 104 -12.14 17.08 -15.75
N THR A 105 -10.99 16.41 -15.66
CA THR A 105 -10.91 14.96 -15.45
C THR A 105 -11.43 14.58 -14.06
N ARG A 106 -11.07 15.34 -13.02
CA ARG A 106 -11.57 15.14 -11.65
C ARG A 106 -13.09 15.26 -11.60
N THR A 107 -13.65 16.34 -12.18
CA THR A 107 -15.11 16.55 -12.26
C THR A 107 -15.81 15.45 -13.03
N SER A 108 -15.27 15.03 -14.19
CA SER A 108 -15.82 13.89 -14.94
C SER A 108 -15.78 12.59 -14.13
N GLY A 109 -14.68 12.32 -13.43
CA GLY A 109 -14.56 11.17 -12.53
C GLY A 109 -15.60 11.20 -11.42
N ILE A 110 -15.78 12.34 -10.74
CA ILE A 110 -16.80 12.51 -9.69
C ILE A 110 -18.21 12.23 -10.24
N LYS A 111 -18.54 12.77 -11.42
CA LYS A 111 -19.85 12.54 -12.06
C LYS A 111 -20.07 11.07 -12.43
N LEU A 112 -19.03 10.36 -12.86
CA LEU A 112 -19.10 8.92 -13.12
C LEU A 112 -19.25 8.13 -11.81
N ALA A 113 -18.51 8.49 -10.77
CA ALA A 113 -18.63 7.88 -9.46
C ALA A 113 -20.04 8.04 -8.87
N GLU A 114 -20.66 9.22 -8.99
CA GLU A 114 -22.05 9.47 -8.60
C GLU A 114 -23.02 8.50 -9.31
N LYS A 115 -22.84 8.32 -10.62
CA LYS A 115 -23.67 7.39 -11.42
C LYS A 115 -23.46 5.94 -10.99
N LEU A 116 -22.24 5.51 -10.72
CA LEU A 116 -21.95 4.13 -10.32
C LEU A 116 -22.41 3.86 -8.88
N CYS A 117 -22.25 4.83 -7.99
CA CYS A 117 -22.73 4.78 -6.61
C CYS A 117 -24.24 5.06 -6.48
N HIS A 118 -25.05 4.74 -7.49
CA HIS A 118 -26.51 4.93 -7.41
C HIS A 118 -27.17 3.90 -6.47
N THR A 119 -26.59 2.71 -6.33
CA THR A 119 -27.05 1.69 -5.37
C THR A 119 -26.36 1.84 -4.01
N ASP A 120 -27.07 1.46 -2.95
CA ASP A 120 -26.54 1.50 -1.59
C ASP A 120 -25.40 0.51 -1.36
N GLU A 121 -25.41 -0.62 -2.06
CA GLU A 121 -24.33 -1.61 -1.98
C GLU A 121 -23.01 -1.02 -2.51
N VAL A 122 -23.01 -0.43 -3.71
CA VAL A 122 -21.82 0.17 -4.32
C VAL A 122 -21.33 1.34 -3.47
N TYR A 123 -22.25 2.21 -3.05
CA TYR A 123 -21.88 3.35 -2.21
C TYR A 123 -21.30 2.92 -0.86
N THR A 124 -21.91 1.93 -0.20
CA THR A 124 -21.41 1.41 1.08
C THR A 124 -20.02 0.82 0.91
N PHE A 125 -19.76 0.10 -0.18
CA PHE A 125 -18.44 -0.40 -0.50
C PHE A 125 -17.42 0.73 -0.64
N VAL A 126 -17.69 1.74 -1.48
CA VAL A 126 -16.79 2.89 -1.69
C VAL A 126 -16.58 3.67 -0.39
N GLN A 127 -17.65 3.91 0.36
CA GLN A 127 -17.62 4.61 1.64
C GLN A 127 -16.76 3.85 2.66
N GLN A 128 -16.97 2.55 2.84
CA GLN A 128 -16.16 1.74 3.75
C GLN A 128 -14.68 1.80 3.38
N ARG A 129 -14.36 1.76 2.07
CA ARG A 129 -12.97 1.82 1.60
C ARG A 129 -12.32 3.15 1.92
N LEU A 130 -12.97 4.26 1.59
CA LEU A 130 -12.41 5.60 1.85
C LEU A 130 -12.33 5.93 3.35
N LEU A 131 -13.26 5.43 4.17
CA LEU A 131 -13.28 5.68 5.61
C LEU A 131 -12.40 4.71 6.41
N SER A 132 -11.87 3.66 5.80
CA SER A 132 -11.07 2.65 6.50
C SER A 132 -9.65 3.11 6.86
N ARG A 133 -9.15 4.20 6.25
CA ARG A 133 -7.79 4.71 6.42
C ARG A 133 -7.77 6.24 6.39
N PRO A 134 -6.75 6.88 6.99
CA PRO A 134 -6.47 8.29 6.73
C PRO A 134 -6.24 8.56 5.24
N LEU A 135 -6.54 9.77 4.79
CA LEU A 135 -6.26 10.17 3.41
C LEU A 135 -4.76 10.12 3.14
N ALA A 136 -4.39 9.61 1.97
CA ALA A 136 -3.00 9.60 1.54
C ALA A 136 -2.45 11.03 1.45
N LYS A 137 -1.18 11.21 1.82
CA LYS A 137 -0.51 12.51 1.72
C LYS A 137 -0.57 13.03 0.28
N GLY A 138 -0.97 14.29 0.13
CA GLY A 138 -1.10 14.93 -1.17
C GLY A 138 -2.43 14.69 -1.87
N MET A 139 -3.41 14.03 -1.25
CA MET A 139 -4.80 14.08 -1.74
C MET A 139 -5.44 15.45 -1.45
N ASP A 140 -6.24 15.94 -2.37
CA ASP A 140 -6.87 17.26 -2.33
C ASP A 140 -8.38 17.15 -2.09
N ILE A 141 -8.72 16.92 -0.82
CA ILE A 141 -10.10 16.72 -0.35
C ILE A 141 -10.96 17.97 -0.50
N GLN A 142 -10.38 19.16 -0.27
CA GLN A 142 -11.14 20.41 -0.31
C GLN A 142 -11.63 20.70 -1.74
N LYS A 143 -10.75 20.57 -2.73
CA LYS A 143 -11.16 20.73 -4.13
C LYS A 143 -12.10 19.62 -4.57
N ALA A 144 -11.96 18.38 -4.08
CA ALA A 144 -12.91 17.31 -4.38
C ALA A 144 -14.33 17.66 -3.91
N ILE A 145 -14.48 18.21 -2.69
CA ILE A 145 -15.75 18.73 -2.17
C ILE A 145 -16.29 19.84 -3.08
N GLU A 146 -15.47 20.81 -3.45
CA GLU A 146 -15.86 21.91 -4.34
C GLU A 146 -16.35 21.43 -5.72
N LEU A 147 -15.65 20.48 -6.32
CA LEU A 147 -15.99 19.93 -7.65
C LEU A 147 -17.22 19.02 -7.61
N SER A 148 -17.55 18.48 -6.43
CA SER A 148 -18.69 17.59 -6.23
C SER A 148 -20.04 18.29 -5.98
N LYS A 149 -20.12 19.62 -6.07
CA LYS A 149 -21.37 20.38 -5.81
C LYS A 149 -22.58 19.91 -6.63
N GLU A 150 -22.36 19.38 -7.84
CA GLU A 150 -23.40 18.83 -8.72
C GLU A 150 -23.61 17.31 -8.53
N SER A 151 -22.95 16.70 -7.55
CA SER A 151 -22.95 15.26 -7.27
C SER A 151 -23.13 15.06 -5.76
N PRO A 152 -24.37 15.23 -5.26
CA PRO A 152 -24.63 15.40 -3.83
C PRO A 152 -24.19 14.20 -2.99
N ARG A 153 -24.28 12.98 -3.53
CA ARG A 153 -23.87 11.77 -2.82
C ARG A 153 -22.34 11.71 -2.68
N MET A 154 -21.60 12.07 -3.72
CA MET A 154 -20.14 12.23 -3.66
C MET A 154 -19.72 13.41 -2.77
N ALA A 155 -20.45 14.53 -2.78
CA ALA A 155 -20.16 15.66 -1.89
C ALA A 155 -20.27 15.26 -0.42
N GLN A 156 -21.36 14.58 -0.04
CA GLN A 156 -21.53 14.06 1.31
C GLN A 156 -20.42 13.06 1.67
N LEU A 157 -20.06 12.17 0.74
CA LEU A 157 -18.97 11.22 0.95
C LEU A 157 -17.64 11.94 1.21
N TYR A 158 -17.25 12.92 0.41
CA TYR A 158 -16.02 13.67 0.64
C TYR A 158 -16.03 14.49 1.93
N GLN A 159 -17.17 15.07 2.31
CA GLN A 159 -17.31 15.74 3.61
C GLN A 159 -17.11 14.75 4.77
N ASN A 160 -17.69 13.55 4.67
CA ASN A 160 -17.48 12.49 5.68
C ASN A 160 -16.01 12.08 5.75
N VAL A 161 -15.35 11.93 4.60
CA VAL A 161 -13.92 11.60 4.51
C VAL A 161 -13.05 12.72 5.11
N GLN A 162 -13.36 13.99 4.84
CA GLN A 162 -12.65 15.14 5.43
C GLN A 162 -12.76 15.16 6.95
N ALA A 163 -13.98 15.02 7.47
CA ALA A 163 -14.23 15.03 8.91
C ALA A 163 -13.53 13.85 9.59
N LEU A 164 -13.49 12.68 8.92
CA LEU A 164 -12.79 11.53 9.44
C LEU A 164 -11.26 11.68 9.37
N ASP A 165 -10.68 12.22 8.29
CA ASP A 165 -9.24 12.44 8.19
C ASP A 165 -8.73 13.37 9.30
N ALA A 166 -9.51 14.40 9.66
CA ALA A 166 -9.23 15.25 10.80
C ALA A 166 -9.23 14.48 12.13
N ALA A 167 -10.25 13.64 12.35
CA ALA A 167 -10.33 12.77 13.52
C ALA A 167 -9.14 11.79 13.56
N TRP A 168 -8.78 11.20 12.43
CA TRP A 168 -7.64 10.28 12.29
C TRP A 168 -6.35 10.89 12.79
N ARG A 169 -6.02 12.07 12.27
CA ARG A 169 -4.78 12.78 12.63
C ARG A 169 -4.77 13.21 14.09
N ALA A 170 -5.93 13.47 14.68
CA ALA A 170 -6.04 13.85 16.08
C ALA A 170 -5.95 12.66 17.06
N ILE A 171 -6.45 11.49 16.64
CA ILE A 171 -6.64 10.32 17.50
C ILE A 171 -5.44 9.37 17.40
N VAL A 172 -4.95 9.06 16.19
CA VAL A 172 -3.86 8.07 15.98
C VAL A 172 -2.62 8.34 16.82
N PRO A 173 -2.08 9.57 16.90
CA PRO A 173 -0.91 9.85 17.73
C PRO A 173 -1.12 9.61 19.24
N LYS A 174 -2.37 9.59 19.71
CA LYS A 174 -2.72 9.41 21.12
C LYS A 174 -2.91 7.95 21.51
N LEU A 175 -2.98 7.06 20.53
CA LEU A 175 -3.41 5.68 20.77
C LEU A 175 -2.25 4.74 21.06
N GLU A 176 -1.05 4.95 20.54
CA GLU A 176 0.12 4.16 20.92
C GLU A 176 1.40 4.98 20.86
N GLU A 177 2.26 4.84 21.88
CA GLU A 177 3.57 5.50 21.94
C GLU A 177 4.60 4.78 21.05
N ASN A 178 4.36 3.49 20.77
CA ASN A 178 5.20 2.68 19.91
C ASN A 178 4.62 2.66 18.47
N GLN A 179 5.38 3.24 17.53
CA GLN A 179 4.99 3.35 16.12
C GLN A 179 4.72 1.99 15.45
N GLN A 180 5.48 0.94 15.78
CA GLN A 180 5.26 -0.39 15.21
C GLN A 180 3.92 -0.99 15.66
N ARG A 181 3.61 -0.88 16.96
CA ARG A 181 2.30 -1.32 17.49
C ARG A 181 1.14 -0.49 16.96
N GLN A 182 1.37 0.79 16.71
CA GLN A 182 0.39 1.68 16.09
C GLN A 182 0.07 1.24 14.66
N GLU A 183 1.08 0.87 13.88
CA GLU A 183 0.91 0.34 12.52
C GLU A 183 0.22 -1.03 12.54
N GLU A 184 0.63 -1.96 13.40
CA GLU A 184 -0.04 -3.27 13.57
C GLU A 184 -1.53 -3.11 13.92
N TRP A 185 -1.83 -2.18 14.84
CA TRP A 185 -3.19 -1.91 15.27
C TRP A 185 -4.03 -1.20 14.20
N LEU A 186 -3.45 -0.24 13.48
CA LEU A 186 -4.10 0.39 12.33
C LEU A 186 -4.41 -0.63 11.23
N ASN A 187 -3.45 -1.51 10.92
CA ASN A 187 -3.65 -2.57 9.93
C ASN A 187 -4.80 -3.50 10.36
N TYR A 188 -4.82 -3.95 11.62
CA TYR A 188 -5.92 -4.76 12.15
C TYR A 188 -7.28 -4.06 12.02
N LEU A 189 -7.37 -2.80 12.45
CA LEU A 189 -8.62 -2.03 12.42
C LEU A 189 -9.12 -1.77 10.99
N THR A 190 -8.20 -1.58 10.04
CA THR A 190 -8.56 -1.45 8.63
C THR A 190 -9.01 -2.79 8.05
N GLU A 191 -8.22 -3.86 8.22
CA GLU A 191 -8.50 -5.18 7.63
C GLU A 191 -9.80 -5.77 8.15
N SER A 192 -10.06 -5.64 9.46
CA SER A 192 -11.30 -6.07 10.10
C SER A 192 -12.52 -5.20 9.76
N LYS A 193 -12.33 -4.06 9.09
CA LYS A 193 -13.37 -3.05 8.78
C LYS A 193 -14.12 -2.50 10.01
N ILE A 194 -13.73 -2.88 11.23
CA ILE A 194 -14.36 -2.47 12.49
C ILE A 194 -14.49 -0.95 12.54
N LEU A 195 -13.41 -0.30 12.17
CA LEU A 195 -13.25 1.13 12.20
C LEU A 195 -14.13 1.88 11.20
N ALA A 196 -14.18 1.43 9.95
CA ALA A 196 -15.08 2.00 8.96
C ALA A 196 -16.54 1.87 9.43
N ASN A 197 -16.90 0.72 9.99
CA ASN A 197 -18.24 0.48 10.53
C ASN A 197 -18.55 1.37 11.73
N TRP A 198 -17.58 1.62 12.61
CA TRP A 198 -17.71 2.53 13.74
C TRP A 198 -17.95 3.96 13.29
N VAL A 199 -17.18 4.45 12.33
CA VAL A 199 -17.35 5.81 11.80
C VAL A 199 -18.72 5.96 11.17
N VAL A 200 -19.13 4.98 10.34
CA VAL A 200 -20.47 4.98 9.74
C VAL A 200 -21.56 5.03 10.82
N ALA A 201 -21.42 4.23 11.89
CA ALA A 201 -22.40 4.23 12.97
C ALA A 201 -22.39 5.53 13.80
N VAL A 202 -21.23 6.14 14.02
CA VAL A 202 -21.13 7.46 14.69
C VAL A 202 -21.79 8.55 13.84
N LEU A 203 -21.48 8.60 12.53
CA LEU A 203 -22.08 9.55 11.60
C LEU A 203 -23.61 9.37 11.50
N ALA A 204 -24.07 8.12 11.51
CA ALA A 204 -25.50 7.78 11.51
C ALA A 204 -26.20 7.96 12.87
N LYS A 205 -25.45 8.30 13.93
CA LYS A 205 -25.94 8.35 15.33
C LYS A 205 -26.58 7.03 15.79
N ASP A 206 -26.13 5.90 15.25
CA ASP A 206 -26.64 4.56 15.55
C ASP A 206 -25.96 3.98 16.80
N ASN A 207 -26.52 4.31 17.97
CA ASN A 207 -25.98 3.87 19.25
C ASN A 207 -26.07 2.35 19.44
N SER A 208 -27.08 1.69 18.88
CA SER A 208 -27.26 0.24 19.01
C SER A 208 -26.14 -0.52 18.30
N LYS A 209 -25.84 -0.11 17.06
CA LYS A 209 -24.74 -0.70 16.29
C LYS A 209 -23.39 -0.47 16.96
N LEU A 210 -23.16 0.72 17.52
CA LEU A 210 -21.94 1.01 18.29
C LEU A 210 -21.77 0.10 19.51
N GLU A 211 -22.83 -0.17 20.27
CA GLU A 211 -22.76 -1.08 21.44
C GLU A 211 -22.58 -2.56 21.04
N THR A 212 -23.12 -2.98 19.90
CA THR A 212 -22.85 -4.32 19.36
C THR A 212 -21.39 -4.46 18.94
N MET A 213 -20.86 -3.50 18.17
CA MET A 213 -19.48 -3.58 17.71
C MET A 213 -18.47 -3.44 18.86
N LYS A 214 -18.79 -2.69 19.93
CA LYS A 214 -17.98 -2.68 21.16
C LYS A 214 -17.89 -4.06 21.81
N ARG A 215 -19.02 -4.78 21.89
CA ARG A 215 -19.09 -6.13 22.46
C ARG A 215 -18.32 -7.15 21.63
N ASP A 216 -18.38 -7.02 20.30
CA ASP A 216 -17.67 -7.92 19.39
C ASP A 216 -16.14 -7.75 19.53
N CYS A 217 -15.66 -6.50 19.60
CA CYS A 217 -14.24 -6.20 19.83
C CYS A 217 -13.71 -6.73 21.17
N THR A 218 -14.57 -6.80 22.20
CA THR A 218 -14.20 -7.35 23.52
C THR A 218 -14.24 -8.88 23.56
N ARG A 219 -15.09 -9.53 22.77
CA ARG A 219 -15.22 -10.99 22.70
C ARG A 219 -14.10 -11.68 21.93
N GLU A 220 -13.53 -11.02 20.93
CA GLU A 220 -12.43 -11.59 20.13
C GLU A 220 -11.09 -11.71 20.89
N GLY A 221 -11.07 -11.45 22.20
CA GLY A 221 -9.85 -11.55 23.02
C GLY A 221 -8.78 -10.54 22.61
N SER A 222 -9.14 -9.55 21.79
CA SER A 222 -8.23 -8.57 21.25
C SER A 222 -7.71 -7.73 22.42
N SER A 223 -6.40 -7.85 22.67
CA SER A 223 -5.67 -7.21 23.78
C SER A 223 -5.51 -5.69 23.58
N PHE A 224 -6.52 -5.02 23.02
CA PHE A 224 -6.47 -3.62 22.65
C PHE A 224 -7.36 -2.79 23.58
N PRO A 225 -6.84 -2.35 24.74
CA PRO A 225 -7.61 -1.66 25.78
C PRO A 225 -8.15 -0.26 25.40
N LYS A 226 -7.86 0.23 24.20
CA LYS A 226 -8.17 1.62 23.78
C LYS A 226 -9.29 1.74 22.74
N THR A 227 -9.91 0.63 22.36
CA THR A 227 -11.00 0.57 21.37
C THR A 227 -12.22 1.38 21.86
N LEU A 228 -12.58 1.29 23.15
CA LEU A 228 -13.63 2.12 23.75
C LEU A 228 -13.26 3.63 23.77
N GLN A 229 -11.99 3.94 24.04
CA GLN A 229 -11.49 5.32 24.04
C GLN A 229 -11.58 5.92 22.63
N LEU A 230 -11.24 5.15 21.59
CA LEU A 230 -11.38 5.55 20.18
C LEU A 230 -12.84 5.89 19.84
N VAL A 231 -13.83 5.05 20.20
CA VAL A 231 -15.25 5.36 19.94
C VAL A 231 -15.67 6.67 20.62
N ASN A 232 -15.26 6.84 21.87
CA ASN A 232 -15.63 8.03 22.64
C ASN A 232 -14.96 9.28 22.06
N GLN A 233 -13.69 9.20 21.64
CA GLN A 233 -12.98 10.29 20.98
C GLN A 233 -13.61 10.64 19.63
N LEU A 234 -13.98 9.65 18.81
CA LEU A 234 -14.73 9.86 17.57
C LEU A 234 -16.07 10.55 17.87
N ARG A 235 -16.86 10.03 18.82
CA ARG A 235 -18.14 10.65 19.22
C ARG A 235 -17.97 12.09 19.66
N GLN A 236 -16.99 12.39 20.50
CA GLN A 236 -16.70 13.76 20.95
C GLN A 236 -16.33 14.67 19.77
N HIS A 237 -15.49 14.19 18.86
CA HIS A 237 -15.08 14.93 17.68
C HIS A 237 -16.26 15.27 16.76
N PHE A 238 -17.17 14.32 16.54
CA PHE A 238 -18.35 14.51 15.69
C PHE A 238 -19.52 15.25 16.38
N SER A 239 -19.56 15.27 17.72
CA SER A 239 -20.62 15.93 18.49
C SER A 239 -20.32 17.41 18.77
N HIS A 240 -19.04 17.79 18.77
CA HIS A 240 -18.59 19.17 18.98
C HIS A 240 -17.51 19.56 17.93
N PRO A 241 -17.89 19.78 16.67
CA PRO A 241 -16.94 20.17 15.62
C PRO A 241 -16.27 21.52 15.91
N GLU A 242 -16.94 22.42 16.65
CA GLU A 242 -16.50 23.80 16.91
C GLU A 242 -15.45 23.93 18.03
N THR A 243 -15.29 22.95 18.92
CA THR A 243 -14.32 23.02 20.03
C THR A 243 -12.95 22.40 19.70
N ASN A 244 -12.83 21.72 18.56
CA ASN A 244 -11.59 21.07 18.12
C ASN A 244 -10.84 21.82 17.00
N THR A 245 -11.31 23.01 16.61
CA THR A 245 -10.72 23.87 15.57
C THR A 245 -9.54 24.73 16.05
N SER A 246 -9.08 24.55 17.29
CA SER A 246 -7.75 25.04 17.73
C SER A 246 -6.61 24.14 17.22
N VAL A 247 -6.77 23.49 16.07
CA VAL A 247 -5.62 23.14 15.25
C VAL A 247 -5.41 24.36 14.37
N THR A 248 -4.55 25.27 14.82
CA THR A 248 -3.97 26.30 13.95
C THR A 248 -3.62 25.60 12.64
N PRO A 249 -4.10 26.08 11.48
CA PRO A 249 -3.62 25.54 10.22
C PRO A 249 -2.10 25.68 10.28
N ILE A 250 -1.40 24.54 10.39
CA ILE A 250 0.04 24.51 10.26
C ILE A 250 0.26 25.15 8.89
N GLN A 251 0.80 26.37 8.87
CA GLN A 251 1.20 27.00 7.63
C GLN A 251 2.20 26.03 7.01
N MET A 252 1.75 25.27 6.01
CA MET A 252 2.57 24.26 5.32
C MET A 252 3.69 24.91 4.50
N SER A 253 3.84 26.24 4.57
CA SER A 253 4.97 26.96 3.98
C SER A 253 6.32 26.56 4.58
N ASP A 254 6.37 25.97 5.80
CA ASP A 254 7.66 25.68 6.45
C ASP A 254 7.92 24.19 6.75
N ILE A 255 7.01 23.27 6.42
CA ILE A 255 7.31 21.83 6.47
C ILE A 255 7.61 21.35 5.06
N VAL A 256 8.86 21.55 4.64
CA VAL A 256 9.43 20.74 3.55
C VAL A 256 9.48 19.30 4.06
N VAL A 257 8.41 18.54 3.83
CA VAL A 257 8.42 17.09 4.01
C VAL A 257 9.30 16.55 2.88
N THR A 258 10.61 16.55 3.09
CA THR A 258 11.50 15.78 2.23
C THR A 258 11.04 14.34 2.27
N PRO A 259 10.74 13.71 1.13
CA PRO A 259 10.40 12.29 1.09
C PRO A 259 11.48 11.49 1.84
N PRO A 260 11.11 10.45 2.61
CA PRO A 260 12.07 9.67 3.35
C PRO A 260 13.07 9.06 2.36
N LYS A 261 14.36 9.27 2.61
CA LYS A 261 15.42 8.70 1.78
C LYS A 261 15.33 7.18 1.81
N LEU A 262 15.26 6.57 0.64
CA LEU A 262 15.22 5.11 0.48
C LEU A 262 16.65 4.55 0.42
N VAL A 263 16.93 3.53 1.24
CA VAL A 263 18.26 2.92 1.37
C VAL A 263 18.22 1.46 0.95
N PHE A 264 19.02 1.06 -0.05
CA PHE A 264 19.26 -0.34 -0.35
C PHE A 264 20.46 -0.83 0.46
N ILE A 265 20.31 -1.91 1.24
CA ILE A 265 21.43 -2.54 1.94
C ILE A 265 21.95 -3.67 1.06
N ASP A 266 23.18 -3.55 0.58
CA ASP A 266 23.84 -4.61 -0.20
C ASP A 266 24.99 -5.19 0.60
N ALA A 267 24.95 -6.50 0.87
CA ALA A 267 25.91 -7.13 1.77
C ALA A 267 26.23 -8.55 1.30
N PRO A 268 27.47 -9.03 1.53
CA PRO A 268 27.78 -10.44 1.37
C PRO A 268 27.01 -11.26 2.41
N ASN A 269 26.70 -12.52 2.09
CA ASN A 269 25.99 -13.45 2.99
C ASN A 269 26.67 -13.59 4.36
N ASP A 270 27.99 -13.39 4.43
CA ASP A 270 28.75 -13.53 5.66
C ASP A 270 28.58 -12.36 6.64
N ASP A 271 28.03 -11.22 6.20
CA ASP A 271 27.88 -9.98 6.99
C ASP A 271 26.43 -9.70 7.45
N MET A 272 25.57 -10.72 7.49
CA MET A 272 24.16 -10.54 7.92
C MET A 272 24.00 -10.01 9.36
N GLU A 273 24.97 -10.24 10.25
CA GLU A 273 24.96 -9.61 11.57
C GLU A 273 25.15 -8.08 11.49
N ALA A 274 26.00 -7.61 10.58
CA ALA A 274 26.21 -6.19 10.34
C ALA A 274 24.97 -5.58 9.67
N VAL A 275 24.32 -6.30 8.75
CA VAL A 275 23.04 -5.90 8.15
C VAL A 275 21.99 -5.62 9.22
N LYS A 276 21.80 -6.52 10.19
CA LYS A 276 20.83 -6.31 11.29
C LYS A 276 21.09 -5.02 12.07
N ARG A 277 22.36 -4.73 12.40
CA ARG A 277 22.74 -3.49 13.10
C ARG A 277 22.47 -2.24 12.26
N VAL A 278 22.68 -2.31 10.94
CA VAL A 278 22.35 -1.22 10.01
C VAL A 278 20.85 -1.01 9.95
N GLN A 279 20.05 -2.08 9.86
CA GLN A 279 18.58 -2.01 9.85
C GLN A 279 18.04 -1.36 11.13
N GLU A 280 18.53 -1.76 12.30
CA GLU A 280 18.18 -1.13 13.58
C GLU A 280 18.51 0.37 13.60
N LEU A 281 19.66 0.76 13.06
CA LEU A 281 20.08 2.16 12.99
C LEU A 281 19.20 2.97 12.02
N LEU A 282 18.89 2.42 10.85
CA LEU A 282 18.00 3.04 9.86
C LEU A 282 16.58 3.22 10.42
N ASN A 283 16.06 2.21 11.12
CA ASN A 283 14.78 2.28 11.83
C ASN A 283 14.77 3.41 12.87
N ARG A 284 15.81 3.50 13.72
CA ARG A 284 15.94 4.59 14.71
C ARG A 284 16.01 5.99 14.07
N LYS A 285 16.50 6.08 12.83
CA LYS A 285 16.55 7.32 12.04
C LYS A 285 15.29 7.57 11.20
N GLY A 286 14.29 6.70 11.26
CA GLY A 286 13.07 6.81 10.46
C GLY A 286 13.29 6.67 8.95
N MET A 287 14.34 5.94 8.54
CA MET A 287 14.66 5.71 7.13
C MET A 287 14.06 4.38 6.67
N VAL A 288 13.50 4.37 5.46
CA VAL A 288 12.95 3.14 4.84
C VAL A 288 14.07 2.45 4.08
N PHE A 289 14.19 1.13 4.23
CA PHE A 289 15.26 0.37 3.60
C PHE A 289 14.79 -0.92 2.94
N PHE A 290 15.57 -1.37 1.97
CA PHE A 290 15.42 -2.66 1.30
C PHE A 290 16.55 -3.59 1.75
N PRO A 291 16.25 -4.84 2.15
CA PRO A 291 17.26 -5.78 2.61
C PRO A 291 18.17 -6.28 1.47
N PRO A 292 19.30 -6.94 1.80
CA PRO A 292 20.15 -7.58 0.80
C PRO A 292 19.39 -8.63 -0.01
N VAL A 293 19.68 -8.68 -1.30
CA VAL A 293 19.10 -9.68 -2.22
C VAL A 293 19.78 -11.02 -1.98
N THR A 294 19.00 -12.08 -1.79
CA THR A 294 19.54 -13.42 -1.55
C THR A 294 19.79 -14.15 -2.87
N THR A 295 20.85 -14.96 -2.91
CA THR A 295 21.18 -15.77 -4.11
C THR A 295 20.36 -17.06 -4.23
N SER A 296 19.47 -17.35 -3.27
CA SER A 296 18.70 -18.61 -3.21
C SER A 296 17.73 -18.80 -4.38
N LEU A 297 17.35 -17.72 -5.07
CA LEU A 297 16.42 -17.74 -6.21
C LEU A 297 17.16 -17.75 -7.57
N GLY A 298 18.49 -17.91 -7.56
CA GLY A 298 19.33 -17.95 -8.75
C GLY A 298 19.80 -16.57 -9.25
N MET A 299 20.92 -16.55 -10.00
CA MET A 299 21.63 -15.32 -10.40
C MET A 299 20.76 -14.34 -11.20
N ARG A 300 19.87 -14.85 -12.07
CA ARG A 300 18.98 -14.00 -12.87
C ARG A 300 17.97 -13.24 -12.00
N HIS A 301 17.44 -13.89 -10.98
CA HIS A 301 16.52 -13.26 -10.03
C HIS A 301 17.27 -12.23 -9.18
N PHE A 302 18.45 -12.61 -8.69
CA PHE A 302 19.33 -11.76 -7.91
C PHE A 302 19.60 -10.41 -8.60
N PHE A 303 20.04 -10.44 -9.87
CA PHE A 303 20.33 -9.20 -10.59
C PHE A 303 19.09 -8.37 -10.89
N LYS A 304 17.95 -9.00 -11.17
CA LYS A 304 16.69 -8.29 -11.40
C LYS A 304 16.24 -7.55 -10.14
N GLU A 305 16.23 -8.21 -9.00
CA GLU A 305 15.80 -7.62 -7.73
C GLU A 305 16.77 -6.53 -7.25
N MET A 306 18.08 -6.74 -7.45
CA MET A 306 19.08 -5.70 -7.20
C MET A 306 18.82 -4.47 -8.07
N GLU A 307 18.55 -4.67 -9.36
CA GLU A 307 18.24 -3.58 -10.29
C GLU A 307 16.96 -2.82 -9.90
N ASP A 308 15.90 -3.53 -9.52
CA ASP A 308 14.65 -2.95 -9.05
C ASP A 308 14.85 -2.11 -7.78
N ASN A 309 15.69 -2.59 -6.84
CA ASN A 309 16.03 -1.85 -5.63
C ASN A 309 16.87 -0.59 -5.94
N LEU A 310 17.83 -0.68 -6.86
CA LEU A 310 18.68 0.45 -7.27
C LEU A 310 17.89 1.55 -7.99
N GLN A 311 16.82 1.21 -8.71
CA GLN A 311 15.94 2.20 -9.33
C GLN A 311 15.11 2.99 -8.30
N LYS A 312 14.71 2.33 -7.21
CA LYS A 312 13.86 2.91 -6.16
C LYS A 312 14.66 3.71 -5.12
N CYS A 313 15.91 3.34 -4.85
CA CYS A 313 16.66 3.88 -3.72
C CYS A 313 17.50 5.12 -4.05
N ASP A 314 17.63 6.03 -3.08
CA ASP A 314 18.50 7.21 -3.17
C ASP A 314 19.96 6.87 -2.83
N SER A 315 20.15 5.82 -2.04
CA SER A 315 21.47 5.38 -1.57
C SER A 315 21.59 3.88 -1.45
N VAL A 316 22.82 3.38 -1.59
CA VAL A 316 23.22 2.02 -1.30
C VAL A 316 24.14 2.03 -0.08
N PHE A 317 23.89 1.13 0.86
CA PHE A 317 24.72 0.93 2.05
C PHE A 317 25.36 -0.45 2.02
N ILE A 318 26.69 -0.50 2.09
CA ILE A 318 27.47 -1.74 2.03
C ILE A 318 28.20 -1.95 3.37
N PRO A 319 27.71 -2.83 4.26
CA PRO A 319 28.43 -3.21 5.45
C PRO A 319 29.49 -4.27 5.11
N LEU A 320 30.77 -3.90 5.20
CA LEU A 320 31.92 -4.80 5.00
C LEU A 320 32.62 -5.04 6.34
N LYS A 321 32.03 -5.89 7.19
CA LYS A 321 32.61 -6.22 8.51
C LYS A 321 33.66 -7.32 8.37
N LYS A 322 33.43 -8.28 7.47
CA LYS A 322 34.39 -9.32 7.12
C LYS A 322 35.18 -8.96 5.87
N GLU A 323 36.33 -9.60 5.70
CA GLU A 323 37.11 -9.45 4.47
C GLU A 323 36.33 -10.02 3.29
N VAL A 324 35.97 -9.14 2.36
CA VAL A 324 35.44 -9.53 1.05
C VAL A 324 36.53 -9.39 -0.01
N PRO A 325 36.54 -10.25 -1.04
CA PRO A 325 37.40 -10.03 -2.19
C PRO A 325 37.14 -8.66 -2.82
N GLU A 326 38.18 -7.89 -3.15
CA GLU A 326 38.03 -6.60 -3.84
C GLU A 326 37.26 -6.75 -5.16
N SER A 327 37.40 -7.90 -5.83
CA SER A 327 36.67 -8.23 -7.04
C SER A 327 35.15 -8.20 -6.87
N TRP A 328 34.64 -8.64 -5.72
CA TRP A 328 33.21 -8.61 -5.40
C TRP A 328 32.72 -7.16 -5.34
N LEU A 329 33.45 -6.32 -4.61
CA LEU A 329 33.10 -4.92 -4.46
C LEU A 329 33.17 -4.17 -5.81
N HIS A 330 34.19 -4.46 -6.62
CA HIS A 330 34.32 -3.88 -7.97
C HIS A 330 33.18 -4.28 -8.89
N GLU A 331 32.76 -5.55 -8.86
CA GLU A 331 31.62 -6.04 -9.64
C GLU A 331 30.33 -5.31 -9.25
N HIS A 332 30.05 -5.21 -7.95
CA HIS A 332 28.87 -4.51 -7.45
C HIS A 332 28.87 -3.01 -7.80
N ILE A 333 30.01 -2.32 -7.71
CA ILE A 333 30.11 -0.91 -8.14
C ILE A 333 29.84 -0.75 -9.64
N ARG A 334 30.31 -1.67 -10.49
CA ARG A 334 29.97 -1.65 -11.92
C ARG A 334 28.48 -1.80 -12.13
N HIS A 335 27.80 -2.66 -11.36
CA HIS A 335 26.34 -2.78 -11.41
C HIS A 335 25.64 -1.49 -10.99
N TYR A 336 26.08 -0.83 -9.93
CA TYR A 336 25.50 0.45 -9.49
C TYR A 336 25.70 1.56 -10.53
N THR A 337 26.87 1.61 -11.15
CA THR A 337 27.19 2.57 -12.22
C THR A 337 26.27 2.33 -13.41
N SER A 338 26.13 1.06 -13.83
CA SER A 338 25.21 0.65 -14.89
C SER A 338 23.76 1.04 -14.56
N ALA A 339 23.30 0.83 -13.33
CA ALA A 339 21.97 1.24 -12.90
C ALA A 339 21.81 2.77 -12.91
N GLN A 340 22.81 3.53 -12.45
CA GLN A 340 22.78 4.99 -12.46
C GLN A 340 22.66 5.56 -13.89
N THR A 341 23.36 5.00 -14.87
CA THR A 341 23.21 5.44 -16.28
C THR A 341 21.80 5.25 -16.82
N ARG A 342 21.04 4.28 -16.29
CA ARG A 342 19.62 4.04 -16.64
C ARG A 342 18.66 4.97 -15.90
N ARG A 343 19.05 5.50 -14.73
CA ARG A 343 18.28 6.47 -13.93
C ARG A 343 18.39 7.89 -14.53
N ARG A 344 17.72 8.13 -15.65
CA ARG A 344 17.68 9.46 -16.30
C ARG A 344 17.03 10.49 -15.36
N ASN A 345 17.69 11.66 -15.20
CA ASN A 345 17.20 12.82 -14.43
C ASN A 345 17.04 12.61 -12.91
N VAL A 346 17.73 11.64 -12.31
CA VAL A 346 17.75 11.43 -10.86
C VAL A 346 19.10 11.85 -10.28
N SER A 347 19.14 12.30 -9.03
CA SER A 347 20.40 12.61 -8.33
C SER A 347 21.37 11.41 -8.37
N PRO A 348 22.70 11.65 -8.39
CA PRO A 348 23.70 10.59 -8.33
C PRO A 348 23.44 9.66 -7.14
N LEU A 349 23.41 8.35 -7.40
CA LEU A 349 23.29 7.34 -6.37
C LEU A 349 24.45 7.47 -5.37
N GLN A 350 24.11 7.57 -4.09
CA GLN A 350 25.11 7.63 -3.02
C GLN A 350 25.45 6.22 -2.56
N VAL A 351 26.72 5.82 -2.68
CA VAL A 351 27.20 4.51 -2.22
C VAL A 351 28.01 4.72 -0.94
N LYS A 352 27.52 4.18 0.17
CA LYS A 352 28.11 4.34 1.51
C LYS A 352 28.66 3.00 1.96
N ILE A 353 29.96 2.94 2.19
CA ILE A 353 30.67 1.70 2.51
C ILE A 353 31.17 1.80 3.95
N TYR A 354 30.59 0.97 4.81
CA TYR A 354 31.05 0.81 6.17
C TYR A 354 32.15 -0.24 6.22
N ASN A 355 33.38 0.20 6.49
CA ASN A 355 34.54 -0.65 6.59
C ASN A 355 35.28 -0.37 7.92
N PRO A 356 34.94 -1.08 9.02
CA PRO A 356 35.56 -0.86 10.33
C PRO A 356 37.04 -1.25 10.37
N SER A 357 37.52 -2.09 9.43
CA SER A 357 38.94 -2.49 9.38
C SER A 357 39.87 -1.33 9.00
N LYS A 358 39.31 -0.22 8.49
CA LYS A 358 40.04 0.94 7.96
C LYS A 358 41.06 0.61 6.87
N ARG A 359 41.01 -0.59 6.29
CA ARG A 359 41.81 -0.87 5.09
C ARG A 359 41.34 0.04 3.96
N HIS A 360 42.29 0.69 3.31
CA HIS A 360 42.01 1.48 2.13
C HIS A 360 41.51 0.53 1.04
N LEU A 361 40.26 0.69 0.62
CA LEU A 361 39.72 -0.08 -0.50
C LEU A 361 40.14 0.63 -1.77
N ASN A 362 40.74 -0.09 -2.73
CA ASN A 362 41.06 0.50 -4.02
C ASN A 362 39.78 0.62 -4.84
N MET A 363 39.09 1.76 -4.74
CA MET A 363 37.78 1.96 -5.33
C MET A 363 37.90 2.56 -6.74
N PRO A 364 37.19 2.02 -7.74
CA PRO A 364 37.12 2.67 -9.04
C PRO A 364 36.52 4.07 -8.90
N GLN A 365 37.17 5.06 -9.52
CA GLN A 365 36.64 6.42 -9.60
C GLN A 365 35.55 6.48 -10.67
N GLU A 366 34.30 6.34 -10.24
CA GLU A 366 33.13 6.43 -11.12
C GLU A 366 32.56 7.85 -11.08
N ARG A 367 32.48 8.51 -12.24
CA ARG A 367 32.03 9.91 -12.34
C ARG A 367 30.57 10.10 -11.91
N ASP A 368 29.77 9.04 -12.04
CA ASP A 368 28.32 9.10 -11.87
C ASP A 368 27.85 8.63 -10.48
N LEU A 369 28.76 8.16 -9.62
CA LEU A 369 28.44 7.71 -8.27
C LEU A 369 29.11 8.61 -7.22
N LYS A 370 28.42 8.84 -6.10
CA LYS A 370 29.04 9.45 -4.92
C LYS A 370 29.40 8.37 -3.92
N ILE A 371 30.63 7.88 -3.99
CA ILE A 371 31.14 6.83 -3.11
C ILE A 371 31.76 7.45 -1.87
N THR A 372 31.34 6.99 -0.68
CA THR A 372 31.90 7.42 0.61
C THR A 372 32.25 6.19 1.45
N GLN A 373 33.49 6.11 1.92
CA GLN A 373 33.93 5.09 2.87
C GLN A 373 33.95 5.68 4.28
N CYS A 374 33.44 4.95 5.26
CA CYS A 374 33.42 5.38 6.65
C CYS A 374 33.81 4.23 7.58
N SER A 375 34.45 4.60 8.69
CA SER A 375 34.99 3.65 9.67
C SER A 375 34.03 3.41 10.82
N ASN A 376 33.03 4.29 10.97
CA ASN A 376 31.96 4.21 11.94
C ASN A 376 30.61 4.30 11.23
N LEU A 377 29.64 3.47 11.65
CA LEU A 377 28.27 3.51 11.15
C LEU A 377 27.65 4.91 11.26
N THR A 378 27.89 5.61 12.39
CA THR A 378 27.34 6.95 12.60
C THR A 378 27.85 7.95 11.56
N GLU A 379 29.15 7.90 11.22
CA GLU A 379 29.76 8.76 10.20
C GLU A 379 29.10 8.57 8.83
N CYS A 380 28.80 7.33 8.45
CA CYS A 380 28.15 7.06 7.18
C CYS A 380 26.79 7.73 7.03
N PHE A 381 26.10 8.03 8.14
CA PHE A 381 24.78 8.65 8.10
C PHE A 381 24.76 10.13 8.53
N LEU A 382 25.91 10.78 8.62
CA LEU A 382 26.02 12.22 8.93
C LEU A 382 26.20 13.10 7.67
N ILE A 383 26.35 12.49 6.49
CA ILE A 383 26.70 13.14 5.21
C ILE A 383 25.56 13.07 4.20
#